data_AF-A0A9D9LR36-F1
#
_entry.id   AF-A0A9D9LR36-F1
#
_cell.length_a   1.000
_cell.length_b   1.000
_cell.length_c   1.000
_cell.angle_alpha   90.00
_cell.angle_beta   90.00
_cell.angle_gamma   90.00
#
_symmetry.space_group_name_H-M   'P 1'
#
loop_
_entity.id
_entity.type
_entity.pdbx_description
1 polymer ?
#
loop_
_entity_poly.entity_id
_entity_poly.type
_entity_poly.pdbx_seq_one_letter_code
_entity_poly.pdbx_strand_id
1 'polypeptide(L)'
;MKKLYEGKTKDVFSLDNGNVLLKFKDDCTGKDGVFDPGENSVGLKIEGIGKANLRTSIYYFELLKKAGIKTHYVDANIDDVTMEVLPGKVFGHGLEVICRLVATGSFIRRYGEYIADGTPLEGGYVECTFKND
;
A
#
# COMPACT_ATOMS: atom_id res chain seq x y z
N MET A 1 13.05 -16.74 11.35
CA MET A 1 12.28 -16.00 10.31
C MET A 1 12.23 -16.80 9.02
N LYS A 2 11.04 -17.01 8.44
CA LYS A 2 10.85 -17.70 7.15
C LYS A 2 10.19 -16.75 6.16
N LYS A 3 10.72 -16.62 4.93
CA LYS A 3 10.11 -15.81 3.87
C LYS A 3 8.79 -16.46 3.44
N LEU A 4 7.70 -15.70 3.49
CA LEU A 4 6.36 -16.14 3.12
C LEU A 4 6.01 -15.69 1.70
N TYR A 5 6.39 -14.46 1.35
CA TYR A 5 6.06 -13.84 0.07
C TYR A 5 7.10 -12.79 -0.30
N GLU A 6 7.45 -12.73 -1.57
CA GLU A 6 8.29 -11.69 -2.16
C GLU A 6 7.40 -10.77 -3.00
N GLY A 7 7.24 -9.54 -2.53
CA GLY A 7 6.44 -8.53 -3.22
C GLY A 7 7.31 -7.57 -4.01
N LYS A 8 6.66 -6.71 -4.82
CA LYS A 8 7.34 -5.69 -5.63
C LYS A 8 8.12 -4.71 -4.74
N THR A 9 7.47 -4.18 -3.70
CA THR A 9 8.04 -3.13 -2.82
C THR A 9 8.26 -3.59 -1.37
N LYS A 10 7.79 -4.78 -0.99
CA LYS A 10 7.94 -5.34 0.35
C LYS A 10 8.11 -6.85 0.31
N ASP A 11 8.96 -7.36 1.17
CA ASP A 11 9.05 -8.79 1.47
C ASP A 11 8.33 -9.11 2.76
N VAL A 12 7.75 -10.30 2.84
CA VAL A 12 6.92 -10.75 3.96
C VAL A 12 7.56 -11.97 4.60
N PHE A 13 7.75 -11.93 5.93
CA PHE A 13 8.35 -13.01 6.70
C PHE A 13 7.45 -13.40 7.88
N SER A 14 7.47 -14.66 8.27
CA SER A 14 6.87 -15.11 9.54
C SER A 14 7.81 -14.85 10.70
N LEU A 15 7.24 -14.45 11.84
CA LEU A 15 7.89 -14.33 13.14
C LEU A 15 7.48 -15.49 14.05
N ASP A 16 8.33 -15.79 15.04
CA ASP A 16 8.13 -16.93 15.94
C ASP A 16 6.96 -16.69 16.93
N ASN A 17 6.57 -15.43 17.14
CA ASN A 17 5.41 -15.04 17.95
C ASN A 17 4.07 -15.15 17.19
N GLY A 18 4.07 -15.64 15.95
CA GLY A 18 2.87 -15.77 15.11
C GLY A 18 2.51 -14.51 14.30
N ASN A 19 3.24 -13.40 14.50
CA ASN A 19 3.08 -12.19 13.70
C ASN A 19 3.84 -12.28 12.38
N VAL A 20 3.68 -11.24 11.56
CA VAL A 20 4.28 -11.11 10.24
C VAL A 20 5.19 -9.89 10.23
N LEU A 21 6.37 -10.02 9.64
CA LEU A 21 7.31 -8.93 9.41
C LEU A 21 7.24 -8.49 7.94
N LEU A 22 7.01 -7.21 7.73
CA LEU A 22 7.10 -6.56 6.42
C LEU A 22 8.45 -5.84 6.32
N LYS A 23 9.31 -6.26 5.39
CA LYS A 23 10.58 -5.58 5.07
C LYS A 23 10.34 -4.69 3.85
N PHE A 24 10.48 -3.38 4.02
CA PHE A 24 10.29 -2.43 2.91
C PHE A 24 11.56 -2.41 2.05
N LYS A 25 11.38 -2.35 0.73
CA LYS A 25 12.47 -2.35 -0.25
C LYS A 25 12.61 -0.97 -0.87
N ASP A 26 13.78 -0.72 -1.43
CA ASP A 26 14.06 0.46 -2.25
C ASP A 26 13.65 0.27 -3.72
N ASP A 27 12.98 -0.85 -4.02
CA ASP A 27 12.38 -1.15 -5.31
C ASP A 27 11.12 -0.31 -5.52
N CYS A 28 11.03 0.33 -6.67
CA CYS A 28 9.84 1.04 -7.12
C CYS A 28 9.25 0.37 -8.36
N THR A 29 7.92 0.41 -8.47
CA THR A 29 7.26 -0.01 -9.71
C THR A 29 7.49 1.00 -10.81
N GLY A 30 7.53 0.51 -12.05
CA GLY A 30 7.79 1.33 -13.21
C GLY A 30 7.91 0.52 -14.48
N LYS A 31 8.08 1.24 -15.58
CA LYS A 31 8.24 0.69 -16.93
C LYS A 31 9.38 1.42 -17.63
N ASP A 32 10.27 0.66 -18.26
CA ASP A 32 11.42 1.20 -19.01
C ASP A 32 12.30 2.19 -18.20
N GLY A 33 12.47 1.93 -16.90
CA GLY A 33 13.24 2.80 -16.00
C GLY A 33 12.51 4.06 -15.53
N VAL A 34 11.27 4.27 -15.98
CA VAL A 34 10.41 5.38 -15.54
C VAL A 34 9.53 4.92 -14.39
N PHE A 35 9.50 5.71 -13.32
CA PHE A 35 8.65 5.45 -12.17
C PHE A 35 7.17 5.52 -12.55
N ASP A 36 6.45 4.44 -12.25
CA ASP A 36 5.00 4.38 -12.39
C ASP A 36 4.42 3.58 -11.21
N PRO A 37 3.70 4.23 -10.28
CA PRO A 37 3.12 3.56 -9.11
C PRO A 37 1.97 2.60 -9.49
N GLY A 38 1.43 2.69 -10.70
CA GLY A 38 0.37 1.82 -11.21
C GLY A 38 0.87 0.60 -11.99
N GLU A 39 2.18 0.47 -12.20
CA GLU A 39 2.74 -0.63 -12.97
C GLU A 39 2.88 -1.93 -12.16
N ASN A 40 2.86 -3.06 -12.90
CA ASN A 40 2.86 -4.38 -12.28
C ASN A 40 4.26 -4.98 -12.09
N SER A 41 5.30 -4.31 -12.58
CA SER A 41 6.70 -4.71 -12.48
C SER A 41 7.55 -3.72 -11.69
N VAL A 42 8.63 -4.21 -11.08
CA VAL A 42 9.71 -3.36 -10.56
C VAL A 42 10.44 -2.75 -11.75
N GLY A 43 10.49 -1.42 -11.82
CA GLY A 43 11.07 -0.68 -12.95
C GLY A 43 12.37 0.04 -12.62
N LEU A 44 12.62 0.33 -11.34
CA LEU A 44 13.81 1.04 -10.88
C LEU A 44 14.02 0.87 -9.36
N LYS A 45 15.17 1.34 -8.87
CA LYS A 45 15.47 1.49 -7.44
C LYS A 45 15.69 2.96 -7.09
N ILE A 46 15.14 3.39 -5.97
CA ILE A 46 15.37 4.73 -5.40
C ILE A 46 15.90 4.53 -3.99
N GLU A 47 17.15 4.90 -3.75
CA GLU A 47 17.77 4.76 -2.44
C GLU A 47 16.96 5.50 -1.35
N GLY A 48 16.65 4.78 -0.27
CA GLY A 48 15.93 5.32 0.88
C GLY A 48 14.42 5.43 0.74
N ILE A 49 13.83 5.10 -0.43
CA ILE A 49 12.37 5.14 -0.61
C ILE A 49 11.66 4.13 0.31
N GLY A 50 12.27 2.99 0.60
CA GLY A 50 11.74 2.01 1.54
C GLY A 50 11.64 2.58 2.96
N LYS A 51 12.69 3.28 3.41
CA LYS A 51 12.73 3.97 4.72
C LYS A 51 11.72 5.12 4.78
N ALA A 52 11.58 5.88 3.70
CA ALA A 52 10.58 6.95 3.59
C ALA A 52 9.14 6.40 3.63
N ASN A 53 8.86 5.33 2.87
CA ASN A 53 7.58 4.64 2.87
C ASN A 53 7.23 4.09 4.26
N LEU A 54 8.19 3.50 4.95
CA LEU A 54 8.00 3.00 6.31
C LEU A 54 7.63 4.14 7.28
N ARG A 55 8.37 5.26 7.26
CA ARG A 55 8.05 6.44 8.09
C ARG A 55 6.63 6.95 7.85
N THR A 56 6.22 7.04 6.59
CA THR A 56 4.87 7.44 6.21
C THR A 56 3.82 6.45 6.72
N SER A 57 4.05 5.14 6.57
CA SER A 57 3.13 4.12 7.09
C SER A 57 2.98 4.20 8.61
N ILE A 58 4.08 4.35 9.35
CA ILE A 58 4.04 4.50 10.82
C ILE A 58 3.20 5.71 11.23
N TYR A 59 3.43 6.87 10.59
CA TYR A 59 2.68 8.08 10.88
C TYR A 59 1.17 7.87 10.77
N TYR A 60 0.70 7.27 9.67
CA TYR A 60 -0.73 7.02 9.47
C TYR A 60 -1.28 5.92 10.39
N PHE A 61 -0.55 4.83 10.63
CA PHE A 61 -1.01 3.79 11.56
C PHE A 61 -1.14 4.32 12.98
N GLU A 62 -0.23 5.17 13.44
CA GLU A 62 -0.32 5.83 14.74
C GLU A 62 -1.50 6.81 14.82
N LEU A 63 -1.79 7.55 13.74
CA LEU A 63 -2.99 8.39 13.67
C LEU A 63 -4.27 7.56 13.78
N LEU A 64 -4.37 6.45 13.04
CA LEU A 64 -5.51 5.55 13.07
C LEU A 64 -5.71 4.92 14.46
N LYS A 65 -4.60 4.50 15.10
CA LYS A 65 -4.60 3.96 16.46
C LYS A 65 -5.11 4.99 17.47
N LYS A 66 -4.66 6.25 17.40
CA LYS A 66 -5.15 7.34 18.24
C LYS A 66 -6.64 7.63 18.05
N ALA A 67 -7.15 7.43 16.84
CA ALA A 67 -8.58 7.54 16.53
C ALA A 67 -9.41 6.30 16.95
N GLY A 68 -8.78 5.28 17.55
CA GLY A 68 -9.47 4.04 17.96
C GLY A 68 -9.77 3.08 16.79
N ILE A 69 -9.19 3.32 15.62
CA ILE A 69 -9.38 2.48 14.44
C ILE A 69 -8.44 1.28 14.54
N LYS A 70 -9.02 0.08 14.49
CA LYS A 70 -8.24 -1.18 14.53
C LYS A 70 -7.46 -1.34 13.23
N THR A 71 -6.18 -1.64 13.35
CA THR A 71 -5.29 -1.94 12.24
C THR A 71 -4.46 -3.18 12.58
N HIS A 72 -3.75 -3.72 11.60
CA HIS A 72 -2.81 -4.81 11.86
C HIS A 72 -1.45 -4.35 12.41
N TYR A 73 -1.20 -3.04 12.51
CA TYR A 73 0.11 -2.52 12.90
C TYR A 73 0.41 -2.83 14.37
N VAL A 74 1.59 -3.42 14.64
CA VAL A 74 2.07 -3.73 15.99
C VAL A 74 3.19 -2.76 16.37
N ASP A 75 4.29 -2.77 15.61
CA ASP A 75 5.47 -1.92 15.82
C ASP A 75 6.32 -1.80 14.55
N ALA A 76 7.34 -0.95 14.54
CA ALA A 76 8.28 -0.82 13.43
C ALA A 76 9.71 -0.47 13.87
N ASN A 77 10.68 -0.93 13.09
CA ASN A 77 12.09 -0.58 13.23
C ASN A 77 12.57 0.17 11.99
N ILE A 78 12.90 1.45 12.16
CA ILE A 78 13.31 2.37 11.10
C ILE A 78 14.70 2.05 10.55
N ASP A 79 15.61 1.53 11.38
CA ASP A 79 16.98 1.23 10.96
C ASP A 79 17.04 -0.08 10.21
N ASP A 80 16.25 -1.07 10.64
CA ASP A 80 16.06 -2.31 9.90
C ASP A 80 15.05 -2.17 8.76
N VAL A 81 14.36 -1.04 8.60
CA VAL A 81 13.38 -0.82 7.52
C VAL A 81 12.27 -1.90 7.53
N THR A 82 11.79 -2.24 8.73
CA THR A 82 10.79 -3.30 8.97
C THR A 82 9.58 -2.81 9.76
N MET A 83 8.46 -3.51 9.59
CA MET A 83 7.23 -3.33 10.35
C MET A 83 6.68 -4.69 10.77
N GLU A 84 6.36 -4.85 12.05
CA GLU A 84 5.64 -6.01 12.57
C GLU A 84 4.13 -5.76 12.51
N VAL A 85 3.41 -6.74 11.98
CA VAL A 85 1.95 -6.68 11.84
C VAL A 85 1.30 -7.99 12.27
N LEU A 86 0.05 -7.88 12.73
CA LEU A 86 -0.83 -9.03 12.96
C LEU A 86 -1.07 -9.79 11.63
N PRO A 87 -1.17 -11.12 11.67
CA PRO A 87 -1.44 -11.91 10.47
C PRO A 87 -2.83 -11.57 9.90
N GLY A 88 -2.89 -11.38 8.58
CA GLY A 88 -4.12 -11.10 7.85
C GLY A 88 -4.49 -12.23 6.91
N LYS A 89 -5.81 -12.47 6.73
CA LYS A 89 -6.32 -13.37 5.69
C LYS A 89 -6.87 -12.55 4.54
N VAL A 90 -6.37 -12.80 3.34
CA VAL A 90 -6.87 -12.14 2.12
C VAL A 90 -8.22 -12.70 1.70
N PHE A 91 -9.07 -11.85 1.12
CA PHE A 91 -10.32 -12.26 0.47
C PHE A 91 -10.03 -12.62 -0.99
N GLY A 92 -10.22 -13.88 -1.39
CA GLY A 92 -9.86 -14.36 -2.73
C GLY A 92 -8.39 -14.08 -3.05
N HIS A 93 -8.14 -13.40 -4.15
CA HIS A 93 -6.80 -12.93 -4.55
C HIS A 93 -6.42 -11.56 -3.96
N GLY A 94 -7.35 -10.90 -3.26
CA GLY A 94 -7.19 -9.57 -2.68
C GLY A 94 -8.33 -8.64 -3.09
N LEU A 95 -8.60 -7.67 -2.22
CA LEU A 95 -9.55 -6.59 -2.45
C LEU A 95 -8.85 -5.27 -2.14
N GLU A 96 -8.93 -4.32 -3.05
CA GLU A 96 -8.47 -2.95 -2.84
C GLU A 96 -9.68 -2.07 -2.53
N VAL A 97 -9.57 -1.24 -1.49
CA VAL A 97 -10.61 -0.28 -1.09
C VAL A 97 -10.05 1.11 -1.36
N ILE A 98 -10.73 1.87 -2.21
CA ILE A 98 -10.28 3.17 -2.70
C ILE A 98 -11.29 4.23 -2.29
N CYS A 99 -10.83 5.22 -1.53
CA CYS A 99 -11.61 6.40 -1.17
C CYS A 99 -11.19 7.59 -2.03
N ARG A 100 -12.15 8.31 -2.59
CA ARG A 100 -11.94 9.46 -3.48
C ARG A 100 -12.71 10.66 -2.97
N LEU A 101 -12.01 11.78 -2.84
CA LEU A 101 -12.62 13.09 -2.60
C LEU A 101 -12.75 13.90 -3.89
N VAL A 102 -12.03 13.51 -4.94
CA VAL A 102 -11.97 14.17 -6.23
C VAL A 102 -11.98 13.10 -7.33
N ALA A 103 -12.71 13.37 -8.41
CA ALA A 103 -12.71 12.54 -9.61
C ALA A 103 -11.36 12.69 -10.33
N THR A 104 -10.55 11.64 -10.34
CA THR A 104 -9.24 11.64 -11.04
C THR A 104 -8.73 10.23 -11.32
N GLY A 105 -7.68 10.12 -12.13
CA GLY A 105 -6.98 8.87 -12.42
C GLY A 105 -7.88 7.80 -13.05
N SER A 106 -7.86 6.58 -12.50
CA SER A 106 -8.67 5.47 -13.00
C SER A 106 -10.18 5.71 -12.95
N PHE A 107 -10.65 6.65 -12.13
CA PHE A 107 -12.05 7.05 -12.09
C PHE A 107 -12.47 7.75 -13.40
N ILE A 108 -11.65 8.69 -13.88
CA ILE A 108 -11.92 9.43 -15.12
C ILE A 108 -11.86 8.50 -16.33
N ARG A 109 -10.98 7.49 -16.33
CA ARG A 109 -10.97 6.47 -17.39
C ARG A 109 -12.29 5.69 -17.50
N ARG A 110 -13.06 5.56 -16.41
CA ARG A 110 -14.35 4.85 -16.38
C ARG A 110 -15.55 5.76 -16.56
N TYR A 111 -15.49 7.00 -16.03
CA TYR A 111 -16.66 7.87 -15.90
C TYR A 111 -16.45 9.26 -16.52
N GLY A 112 -15.35 9.50 -17.24
CA GLY A 112 -14.97 10.81 -17.75
C GLY A 112 -15.94 11.44 -18.76
N GLU A 113 -16.83 10.65 -19.36
CA GLU A 113 -17.93 11.17 -20.19
C GLU A 113 -18.98 11.95 -19.38
N TYR A 114 -19.05 11.71 -18.06
CA TYR A 114 -20.07 12.25 -17.18
C TYR A 114 -19.51 13.23 -16.14
N ILE A 115 -18.19 13.30 -15.99
CA ILE A 115 -17.54 14.13 -14.98
C ILE A 115 -16.15 14.58 -15.42
N ALA A 116 -15.80 15.83 -15.15
CA ALA A 116 -14.48 16.38 -15.46
C ALA A 116 -13.44 15.91 -14.42
N ASP A 117 -12.18 15.77 -14.87
CA ASP A 117 -11.05 15.56 -13.95
C ASP A 117 -10.90 16.75 -13.01
N GLY A 118 -10.59 16.46 -11.74
CA GLY A 118 -10.53 17.47 -10.68
C GLY A 118 -11.87 17.83 -10.03
N THR A 119 -12.99 17.27 -10.50
CA THR A 119 -14.31 17.55 -9.91
C THR A 119 -14.39 16.99 -8.47
N PRO A 120 -14.73 17.80 -7.45
CA PRO A 120 -14.98 17.32 -6.10
C PRO A 120 -16.14 16.32 -6.05
N LEU A 121 -15.98 15.24 -5.29
CA LEU A 121 -17.02 14.24 -5.04
C LEU A 121 -17.63 14.52 -3.68
N GLU A 122 -18.80 15.16 -3.65
CA GLU A 122 -19.49 15.51 -2.40
C GLU A 122 -19.78 14.27 -1.55
N GLY A 123 -19.45 14.34 -0.26
CA GLY A 123 -19.55 13.21 0.67
C GLY A 123 -18.47 12.14 0.53
N GLY A 124 -17.63 12.24 -0.51
CA GLY A 124 -16.63 11.23 -0.86
C GLY A 124 -17.25 10.00 -1.53
N TYR A 125 -16.42 9.29 -2.28
CA TYR A 125 -16.81 8.07 -2.98
C TYR A 125 -15.89 6.91 -2.57
N VAL A 126 -16.47 5.76 -2.25
CA VAL A 126 -15.72 4.54 -1.91
C VAL A 126 -16.04 3.47 -2.94
N GLU A 127 -14.99 2.93 -3.56
CA GLU A 127 -15.10 1.79 -4.46
C GLU A 127 -14.17 0.67 -4.03
N CYS A 128 -14.53 -0.55 -4.45
CA CYS A 128 -13.70 -1.73 -4.25
C CYS A 128 -13.33 -2.35 -5.59
N THR A 129 -12.07 -2.74 -5.75
CA THR A 129 -11.58 -3.48 -6.92
C THR A 129 -10.98 -4.81 -6.48
N PHE A 130 -11.32 -5.89 -7.18
CA PHE A 130 -10.63 -7.17 -6.97
C PHE A 130 -9.21 -7.07 -7.50
N LYS A 131 -8.26 -7.64 -6.75
CA LYS A 131 -6.92 -7.87 -7.28
C LYS A 131 -6.97 -9.00 -8.28
N ASN A 132 -6.59 -8.69 -9.51
CA ASN A 132 -6.44 -9.64 -10.61
C ASN A 132 -5.27 -9.12 -11.48
N ASP A 133 -4.05 -9.36 -10.98
CA ASP A 133 -2.79 -9.00 -11.64
C ASP A 133 -2.61 -9.78 -12.96
#